data_AF-A0A0C3I1G7-F1
#
_entry.id   AF-A0A0C3I1G7-F1
#
_cell.length_a   1.000
_cell.length_b   1.000
_cell.length_c   1.000
_cell.angle_alpha   90.00
_cell.angle_beta   90.00
_cell.angle_gamma   90.00
#
_symmetry.space_group_name_H-M   'P 1'
#
loop_
_entity.id
_entity.type
_entity.pdbx_description
1 polymer ?
#
loop_
_entity_poly.entity_id
_entity_poly.type
_entity_poly.pdbx_seq_one_letter_code
_entity_poly.pdbx_strand_id
1 'polypeptide(L)'
;MWRSQTLRLLMPPMRDNISDAEKHLRSTTEESIARVADRQASEFLASSACYLIKSESKGSFTNRLKKMFSDAANLSFQLWTRRTQIRCFTLRDLKTLSFDAESPEFEPDSLVRWDDHEDHLKDRPVTVMVHPLLKAYGNDEAADYDQGRVWAKGAVWLDSKD
;
A
#
# COMPACT_ATOMS: atom_id res chain seq x y z
N MET A 1 -16.44 -6.45 -7.80
CA MET A 1 -16.73 -6.47 -9.25
C MET A 1 -16.96 -5.08 -9.85
N TRP A 2 -17.93 -4.29 -9.39
CA TRP A 2 -18.24 -2.97 -9.96
C TRP A 2 -17.05 -2.00 -10.03
N ARG A 3 -16.30 -1.88 -8.93
CA ARG A 3 -15.07 -1.06 -8.83
C ARG A 3 -14.12 -1.21 -10.03
N SER A 4 -13.73 -2.45 -10.36
CA SER A 4 -12.73 -2.69 -11.40
C SER A 4 -13.26 -2.43 -12.79
N GLN A 5 -14.55 -2.74 -13.04
CA GLN A 5 -15.23 -2.42 -14.30
C GLN A 5 -15.33 -0.91 -14.50
N THR A 6 -15.79 -0.18 -13.48
CA THR A 6 -15.89 1.29 -13.54
C THR A 6 -14.55 1.94 -13.85
N LEU A 7 -13.46 1.54 -13.16
CA LEU A 7 -12.14 2.12 -13.41
C LEU A 7 -11.61 1.83 -14.82
N ARG A 8 -11.90 0.64 -15.39
CA ARG A 8 -11.53 0.34 -16.79
C ARG A 8 -12.31 1.20 -17.79
N LEU A 9 -13.56 1.57 -17.48
CA LEU A 9 -14.33 2.49 -18.32
C LEU A 9 -13.77 3.92 -18.26
N LEU A 10 -13.26 4.35 -17.10
CA LEU A 10 -12.64 5.67 -16.95
C LEU A 10 -11.27 5.77 -17.63
N MET A 11 -10.60 4.66 -17.92
CA MET A 11 -9.32 4.63 -18.63
C MET A 11 -9.35 3.59 -19.77
N PRO A 12 -10.11 3.87 -20.84
CA PRO A 12 -10.34 2.92 -21.93
C PRO A 12 -9.04 2.56 -22.64
N PRO A 13 -8.77 1.28 -22.96
CA PRO A 13 -7.50 0.84 -23.54
C PRO A 13 -7.20 1.56 -24.87
N MET A 14 -5.93 1.87 -25.11
CA MET A 14 -5.50 2.43 -26.40
C MET A 14 -5.68 1.37 -27.49
N ARG A 15 -6.47 1.70 -28.51
CA ARG A 15 -6.79 0.84 -29.67
C ARG A 15 -6.88 1.71 -30.91
N ASP A 16 -6.64 1.13 -32.08
CA ASP A 16 -6.54 1.87 -33.36
C ASP A 16 -7.80 2.67 -33.72
N ASN A 17 -8.98 2.27 -33.21
CA ASN A 17 -10.27 2.91 -33.45
C ASN A 17 -10.83 3.70 -32.24
N ILE A 18 -9.98 4.15 -31.32
CA ILE A 18 -10.42 4.91 -30.14
C ILE A 18 -11.01 6.26 -30.54
N SER A 19 -12.23 6.55 -30.06
CA SER A 19 -12.92 7.81 -30.32
C SER A 19 -12.24 8.98 -29.59
N ASP A 20 -12.44 10.20 -30.09
CA ASP A 20 -11.87 11.39 -29.42
C ASP A 20 -12.45 11.61 -28.02
N ALA A 21 -13.70 11.22 -27.79
CA ALA A 21 -14.31 11.21 -26.47
C ALA A 21 -13.58 10.25 -25.50
N GLU A 22 -13.22 9.04 -25.96
CA GLU A 22 -12.46 8.08 -25.15
C GLU A 22 -11.03 8.56 -24.88
N LYS A 23 -10.36 9.21 -25.86
CA LYS A 23 -9.04 9.82 -25.64
C LYS A 23 -9.11 10.94 -24.60
N HIS A 24 -10.12 11.81 -24.71
CA HIS A 24 -10.33 12.90 -23.76
C HIS A 24 -10.64 12.37 -22.34
N LEU A 25 -11.49 11.35 -22.22
CA LEU A 25 -11.80 10.71 -20.95
C LEU A 25 -10.55 10.10 -20.31
N ARG A 26 -9.75 9.36 -21.07
CA ARG A 26 -8.47 8.81 -20.61
C ARG A 26 -7.55 9.91 -20.09
N SER A 27 -7.33 10.97 -20.88
CA SER A 27 -6.45 12.08 -20.51
C SER A 27 -6.92 12.77 -19.23
N THR A 28 -8.24 12.99 -19.09
CA THR A 28 -8.84 13.57 -17.88
C THR A 28 -8.62 12.69 -16.64
N THR A 29 -8.73 11.37 -16.80
CA THR A 29 -8.47 10.40 -15.73
C THR A 29 -6.99 10.38 -15.34
N GLU A 30 -6.08 10.39 -16.32
CA GLU A 30 -4.62 10.44 -16.09
C GLU A 30 -4.23 11.74 -15.36
N GLU A 31 -4.77 12.88 -15.77
CA GLU A 31 -4.56 14.16 -15.09
C GLU A 31 -5.11 14.13 -13.65
N SER A 32 -6.27 13.52 -13.44
CA SER A 32 -6.85 13.39 -12.10
C SER A 32 -5.98 12.55 -11.17
N ILE A 33 -5.40 11.45 -11.67
CA ILE A 33 -4.45 10.61 -10.92
C ILE A 33 -3.19 11.42 -10.58
N ALA A 34 -2.61 12.11 -11.57
CA ALA A 34 -1.42 12.92 -11.37
C ALA A 34 -1.65 14.04 -10.33
N ARG A 35 -2.79 14.72 -10.41
CA ARG A 35 -3.18 15.78 -9.45
C ARG A 35 -3.30 15.26 -8.03
N VAL A 36 -3.92 14.09 -7.84
CA VAL A 36 -4.04 13.47 -6.51
C VAL A 36 -2.66 13.07 -5.98
N ALA A 37 -1.80 12.50 -6.82
CA ALA A 37 -0.45 12.13 -6.45
C ALA A 37 0.37 13.36 -6.00
N ASP A 38 0.31 14.45 -6.75
CA ASP A 38 1.02 15.70 -6.42
C ASP A 38 0.50 16.31 -5.12
N ARG A 39 -0.82 16.30 -4.90
CA ARG A 39 -1.43 16.74 -3.65
C ARG A 39 -0.93 15.93 -2.46
N GLN A 40 -0.94 14.61 -2.56
CA GLN A 40 -0.49 13.73 -1.47
C GLN A 40 1.01 13.92 -1.15
N ALA A 41 1.85 14.07 -2.18
CA ALA A 41 3.26 14.39 -1.98
C ALA A 41 3.44 15.74 -1.26
N SER A 42 2.64 16.74 -1.64
CA SER A 42 2.68 18.08 -1.04
C SER A 42 2.18 18.08 0.41
N GLU A 43 1.10 17.35 0.71
CA GLU A 43 0.58 17.16 2.07
C GLU A 43 1.61 16.46 2.96
N PHE A 44 2.31 15.44 2.45
CA PHE A 44 3.40 14.80 3.17
C PHE A 44 4.54 15.77 3.48
N LEU A 45 4.96 16.58 2.51
CA LEU A 45 6.00 17.60 2.69
C LEU A 45 5.58 18.74 3.63
N ALA A 46 4.29 19.00 3.78
CA ALA A 46 3.75 19.97 4.72
C ALA A 46 3.60 19.40 6.14
N SER A 47 3.66 18.08 6.29
CA SER A 47 3.55 17.40 7.59
C SER A 47 4.84 17.52 8.43
N SER A 48 4.82 16.96 9.64
CA SER A 48 6.01 16.86 10.50
C SER A 48 7.20 16.14 9.84
N ALA A 49 6.98 15.38 8.76
CA ALA A 49 8.07 14.79 7.98
C ALA A 49 9.01 15.85 7.39
N CYS A 50 8.57 17.10 7.24
CA CYS A 50 9.41 18.19 6.75
C CYS A 50 10.68 18.41 7.58
N TYR A 51 10.62 18.14 8.89
CA TYR A 51 11.75 18.29 9.81
C TYR A 51 12.82 17.20 9.61
N LEU A 52 12.47 16.09 8.96
CA LEU A 52 13.41 15.01 8.63
C LEU A 52 14.18 15.28 7.33
N ILE A 53 13.81 16.32 6.56
CA ILE A 53 14.39 16.62 5.25
C ILE A 53 15.42 17.73 5.39
N LYS A 54 16.69 17.43 5.06
CA LYS A 54 17.76 18.43 5.05
C LYS A 54 17.46 19.54 4.03
N SER A 55 17.61 20.80 4.45
CA SER A 55 17.32 21.99 3.65
C SER A 55 18.03 22.01 2.29
N GLU A 56 19.32 21.65 2.26
CA GLU A 56 20.16 21.60 1.05
C GLU A 56 19.67 20.59 0.00
N SER A 57 18.94 19.55 0.43
CA SER A 57 18.44 18.48 -0.43
C SER A 57 16.98 18.67 -0.87
N LYS A 58 16.32 19.73 -0.37
CA LYS A 58 14.85 19.87 -0.42
C LYS A 58 14.29 19.84 -1.84
N GLY A 59 14.94 20.48 -2.80
CA GLY A 59 14.50 20.50 -4.21
C GLY A 59 14.55 19.12 -4.88
N SER A 60 15.72 18.46 -4.81
CA SER A 60 15.92 17.12 -5.38
C SER A 60 15.05 16.06 -4.68
N PHE A 61 14.96 16.13 -3.35
CA PHE A 61 14.10 15.27 -2.56
C PHE A 61 12.63 15.42 -2.92
N THR A 62 12.14 16.67 -3.06
CA THR A 62 10.75 16.96 -3.45
C THR A 62 10.41 16.32 -4.78
N ASN A 63 11.27 16.47 -5.79
CA ASN A 63 11.04 15.86 -7.11
C ASN A 63 11.00 14.34 -7.05
N ARG A 64 11.93 13.72 -6.30
CA ARG A 64 11.95 12.27 -6.10
C ARG A 64 10.70 11.77 -5.38
N LEU A 65 10.25 12.49 -4.35
CA LEU A 65 9.04 12.15 -3.61
C LEU A 65 7.80 12.27 -4.49
N LYS A 66 7.64 13.36 -5.25
CA LYS A 66 6.54 13.52 -6.21
C LYS A 66 6.50 12.38 -7.23
N LYS A 67 7.68 11.97 -7.73
CA LYS A 67 7.79 10.79 -8.62
C LYS A 67 7.31 9.51 -7.93
N MET A 68 7.73 9.25 -6.69
CA MET A 68 7.27 8.08 -5.93
C MET A 68 5.74 8.05 -5.75
N PHE A 69 5.12 9.19 -5.40
CA PHE A 69 3.67 9.28 -5.29
C PHE A 69 2.96 9.08 -6.64
N SER A 70 3.53 9.62 -7.73
CA SER A 70 3.00 9.40 -9.09
C SER A 70 3.05 7.93 -9.48
N ASP A 71 4.19 7.26 -9.26
CA ASP A 71 4.36 5.84 -9.55
C ASP A 71 3.41 4.99 -8.70
N ALA A 72 3.26 5.32 -7.41
CA ALA A 72 2.33 4.65 -6.51
C ALA A 72 0.86 4.85 -6.91
N ALA A 73 0.48 6.04 -7.37
CA ALA A 73 -0.88 6.33 -7.82
C ALA A 73 -1.23 5.56 -9.10
N ASN A 74 -0.30 5.49 -10.05
CA ASN A 74 -0.46 4.68 -11.25
C ASN A 74 -0.56 3.19 -10.95
N LEU A 75 0.34 2.68 -10.08
CA LEU A 75 0.30 1.28 -9.65
C LEU A 75 -1.01 0.96 -8.92
N SER A 76 -1.44 1.85 -8.01
CA SER A 76 -2.72 1.73 -7.31
C SER A 76 -3.87 1.65 -8.30
N PHE A 77 -3.94 2.55 -9.28
CA PHE A 77 -4.96 2.50 -10.32
C PHE A 77 -4.97 1.14 -11.03
N GLN A 78 -3.81 0.66 -11.49
CA GLN A 78 -3.69 -0.64 -12.15
C GLN A 78 -4.17 -1.80 -11.27
N LEU A 79 -3.76 -1.84 -10.00
CA LEU A 79 -4.21 -2.86 -9.04
C LEU A 79 -5.73 -2.78 -8.81
N TRP A 80 -6.29 -1.57 -8.78
CA TRP A 80 -7.72 -1.36 -8.57
C TRP A 80 -8.57 -1.74 -9.81
N THR A 81 -7.97 -1.76 -11.00
CA THR A 81 -8.60 -2.32 -12.22
C THR A 81 -8.64 -3.86 -12.22
N ARG A 82 -7.96 -4.54 -11.29
CA ARG A 82 -8.06 -6.01 -11.14
C ARG A 82 -9.33 -6.40 -10.38
N ARG A 83 -9.83 -7.61 -10.66
CA ARG A 83 -11.01 -8.17 -9.97
C ARG A 83 -10.69 -8.47 -8.51
N THR A 84 -9.51 -9.04 -8.26
CA THR A 84 -8.95 -9.19 -6.92
C THR A 84 -8.91 -7.86 -6.16
N GLN A 85 -9.42 -7.88 -4.93
CA GLN A 85 -9.34 -6.77 -3.99
C GLN A 85 -8.13 -6.97 -3.08
N ILE A 86 -7.24 -5.98 -3.04
CA ILE A 86 -6.15 -5.94 -2.06
C ILE A 86 -6.63 -5.12 -0.86
N ARG A 87 -6.42 -5.64 0.34
CA ARG A 87 -6.58 -4.90 1.59
C ARG A 87 -5.26 -4.82 2.32
N CYS A 88 -4.95 -3.61 2.78
CA CYS A 88 -3.80 -3.30 3.61
C CYS A 88 -4.28 -3.23 5.06
N PHE A 89 -3.70 -4.04 5.93
CA PHE A 89 -3.97 -4.06 7.36
C PHE A 89 -2.77 -3.45 8.09
N THR A 90 -3.05 -2.40 8.84
CA THR A 90 -2.09 -1.73 9.70
C THR A 90 -2.36 -2.08 11.17
N LEU A 91 -1.45 -1.71 12.07
CA LEU A 91 -1.65 -1.91 13.51
C LEU A 91 -2.97 -1.29 14.02
N ARG A 92 -3.43 -0.18 13.41
CA ARG A 92 -4.69 0.48 13.75
C ARG A 92 -5.91 -0.40 13.47
N ASP A 93 -5.85 -1.19 12.41
CA ASP A 93 -6.97 -2.04 11.96
C ASP A 93 -7.10 -3.29 12.85
N LEU A 94 -5.99 -3.73 13.45
CA LEU A 94 -5.91 -4.98 14.22
C LEU A 94 -6.16 -4.81 15.71
N LYS A 95 -6.14 -3.57 16.22
CA LYS A 95 -6.46 -3.09 17.61
C LYS A 95 -5.65 -3.71 18.76
N THR A 96 -5.37 -5.02 18.73
CA THR A 96 -4.52 -5.74 19.66
C THR A 96 -3.89 -6.91 18.91
N LEU A 97 -2.62 -6.78 18.53
CA LEU A 97 -1.87 -7.84 17.86
C LEU A 97 -0.83 -8.37 18.84
N SER A 98 -1.04 -9.59 19.34
CA SER A 98 0.01 -10.35 20.02
C SER A 98 0.85 -11.08 18.98
N PHE A 99 2.15 -11.09 19.18
CA PHE A 99 3.07 -11.74 18.27
C PHE A 99 3.03 -13.26 18.42
N ASP A 100 2.90 -13.93 17.28
CA ASP A 100 2.98 -15.37 17.14
C ASP A 100 3.83 -15.68 15.91
N ALA A 101 4.99 -16.31 16.12
CA ALA A 101 5.92 -16.65 15.04
C ALA A 101 5.35 -17.69 14.07
N GLU A 102 4.40 -18.51 14.54
CA GLU A 102 3.69 -19.48 13.71
C GLU A 102 2.56 -18.84 12.89
N SER A 103 2.33 -17.53 13.08
CA SER A 103 1.31 -16.81 12.33
C SER A 103 1.61 -16.86 10.82
N PRO A 104 0.65 -17.28 9.98
CA PRO A 104 0.81 -17.19 8.54
C PRO A 104 0.75 -15.73 8.05
N GLU A 105 0.36 -14.79 8.90
CA GLU A 105 0.08 -13.40 8.53
C GLU A 105 1.20 -12.42 8.92
N PHE A 106 2.00 -12.77 9.92
CA PHE A 106 3.03 -11.88 10.46
C PHE A 106 4.38 -12.58 10.53
N GLU A 107 5.42 -11.77 10.51
CA GLU A 107 6.79 -12.20 10.71
C GLU A 107 7.54 -11.13 11.52
N PRO A 108 8.53 -11.53 12.33
CA PRO A 108 9.33 -10.56 13.07
C PRO A 108 10.18 -9.74 12.09
N ASP A 109 10.31 -8.45 12.36
CA ASP A 109 11.29 -7.61 11.65
C ASP A 109 12.70 -8.15 11.88
N SER A 110 13.59 -8.01 10.89
CA SER A 110 14.98 -8.48 10.96
C SER A 110 15.78 -7.97 12.17
N LEU A 111 15.38 -6.85 12.78
CA LEU A 111 16.00 -6.30 13.99
C LEU A 111 15.51 -6.98 15.28
N VAL A 112 14.40 -7.70 15.23
CA VAL A 112 13.92 -8.56 16.31
C VAL A 112 14.75 -9.84 16.23
N ARG A 113 15.73 -9.98 17.12
CA ARG A 113 16.58 -11.18 17.25
C ARG A 113 15.76 -12.33 17.86
N TRP A 114 14.78 -12.82 17.11
CA TRP A 114 13.81 -13.81 17.55
C TRP A 114 14.48 -15.12 17.97
N ASP A 115 15.38 -15.64 17.12
CA ASP A 115 16.08 -16.91 17.36
C ASP A 115 16.87 -16.92 18.68
N ASP A 116 17.26 -15.75 19.18
CA ASP A 116 18.01 -15.61 20.43
C ASP A 116 17.07 -15.54 21.67
N HIS A 117 15.78 -15.26 21.50
CA HIS A 117 14.84 -14.87 22.56
C HIS A 117 13.40 -15.42 22.41
N GLU A 118 13.23 -16.54 21.72
CA GLU A 118 11.94 -17.15 21.33
C GLU A 118 10.89 -17.16 22.46
N ASP A 119 11.28 -17.73 23.61
CA ASP A 119 10.39 -17.97 24.76
C ASP A 119 9.87 -16.67 25.41
N HIS A 120 10.61 -15.56 25.28
CA HIS A 120 10.29 -14.29 25.94
C HIS A 120 9.43 -13.37 25.08
N LEU A 121 9.39 -13.62 23.77
CA LEU A 121 8.78 -12.73 22.77
C LEU A 121 7.42 -13.24 22.29
N LYS A 122 7.10 -14.52 22.54
CA LYS A 122 5.78 -15.09 22.24
C LYS A 122 4.66 -14.41 23.03
N ASP A 123 3.53 -14.17 22.38
CA ASP A 123 2.34 -13.50 22.90
C ASP A 123 2.53 -12.03 23.33
N ARG A 124 3.73 -11.47 23.19
CA ARG A 124 3.99 -10.05 23.49
C ARG A 124 3.23 -9.14 22.52
N PRO A 125 2.75 -7.98 23.00
CA PRO A 125 2.07 -7.03 22.15
C PRO A 125 3.03 -6.43 21.11
N VAL A 126 2.61 -6.45 19.85
CA VAL A 126 3.33 -5.76 18.77
C VAL A 126 3.29 -4.25 19.03
N THR A 127 4.48 -3.65 19.11
CA THR A 127 4.62 -2.23 19.39
C THR A 127 4.61 -1.42 18.09
N VAL A 128 5.27 -1.94 17.05
CA VAL A 128 5.36 -1.28 15.74
C VAL A 128 5.10 -2.31 14.65
N MET A 129 4.35 -1.88 13.63
CA MET A 129 4.24 -2.61 12.37
C MET A 129 5.12 -1.90 11.35
N VAL A 130 6.23 -2.53 10.97
CA VAL A 130 7.23 -1.98 10.04
C VAL A 130 6.72 -2.07 8.61
N HIS A 131 6.12 -3.22 8.25
CA HIS A 131 5.46 -3.42 6.97
C HIS A 131 4.02 -3.90 7.21
N PRO A 132 3.04 -3.32 6.50
CA PRO A 132 1.65 -3.72 6.68
C PRO A 132 1.39 -5.11 6.11
N LEU A 133 0.39 -5.80 6.67
CA LEU A 133 -0.11 -7.06 6.13
C LEU A 133 -0.97 -6.78 4.90
N LEU A 134 -0.65 -7.42 3.77
CA LEU A 134 -1.45 -7.35 2.55
C LEU A 134 -2.20 -8.66 2.33
N LYS A 135 -3.53 -8.59 2.27
CA LYS A 135 -4.38 -9.72 1.86
C LYS A 135 -5.06 -9.44 0.53
N ALA A 136 -5.11 -10.46 -0.31
CA ALA A 136 -5.86 -10.50 -1.55
C ALA A 136 -7.18 -11.26 -1.33
N TYR A 137 -8.28 -10.67 -1.81
CA TYR A 137 -9.61 -11.26 -1.79
C TYR A 137 -10.13 -11.41 -3.21
N GLY A 138 -10.59 -12.62 -3.50
CA GLY A 138 -11.07 -13.04 -4.80
C GLY A 138 -10.03 -13.12 -5.90
N ASN A 139 -10.45 -13.72 -7.01
CA ASN A 139 -9.58 -14.08 -8.13
C ASN A 139 -10.07 -13.49 -9.47
N ASP A 140 -9.36 -13.79 -10.56
CA ASP A 140 -9.71 -13.29 -11.90
C ASP A 140 -11.03 -13.88 -12.43
N GLU A 141 -11.47 -15.02 -11.89
CA GLU A 141 -12.77 -15.65 -12.19
C GLU A 141 -13.92 -15.05 -11.37
N ALA A 142 -13.62 -14.09 -10.49
CA ALA A 142 -14.57 -13.48 -9.57
C ALA A 142 -15.20 -14.45 -8.55
N ALA A 143 -14.41 -15.43 -8.09
CA ALA A 143 -14.72 -16.28 -6.94
C ALA A 143 -13.87 -15.89 -5.71
N ASP A 144 -14.09 -16.56 -4.57
CA ASP A 144 -13.26 -16.55 -3.34
C ASP A 144 -13.07 -15.17 -2.65
N TYR A 145 -14.10 -14.32 -2.65
CA TYR A 145 -14.02 -13.00 -1.99
C TYR A 145 -14.21 -13.05 -0.47
N ASP A 146 -14.69 -14.17 0.07
CA ASP A 146 -14.86 -14.43 1.50
C ASP A 146 -13.55 -14.89 2.18
N GLN A 147 -12.60 -15.40 1.41
CA GLN A 147 -11.32 -15.89 1.91
C GLN A 147 -10.17 -14.95 1.54
N GLY A 148 -9.46 -14.46 2.56
CA GLY A 148 -8.29 -13.60 2.37
C GLY A 148 -7.03 -14.43 2.24
N ARG A 149 -6.33 -14.33 1.11
CA ARG A 149 -4.99 -14.92 0.93
C ARG A 149 -3.92 -13.89 1.30
N VAL A 150 -3.00 -14.28 2.18
CA VAL A 150 -1.81 -13.46 2.48
C VAL A 150 -0.99 -13.30 1.21
N TRP A 151 -0.82 -12.06 0.77
CA TRP A 151 0.00 -11.74 -0.39
C TRP A 151 1.37 -11.20 0.02
N ALA A 152 1.42 -10.47 1.14
CA ALA A 152 2.64 -10.12 1.84
C ALA A 152 2.35 -10.16 3.35
N LYS A 153 3.22 -10.83 4.11
CA LYS A 153 3.13 -10.85 5.57
C LYS A 153 3.39 -9.44 6.13
N GLY A 154 2.79 -9.13 7.27
CA GLY A 154 3.14 -7.94 8.02
C GLY A 154 4.45 -8.16 8.78
N ALA A 155 5.40 -7.24 8.66
CA ALA A 155 6.63 -7.27 9.46
C ALA A 155 6.39 -6.48 10.74
N VAL A 156 6.65 -7.10 11.89
CA VAL A 156 6.33 -6.52 13.20
C VAL A 156 7.54 -6.44 14.10
N TRP A 157 7.60 -5.36 14.86
CA TRP A 157 8.62 -5.13 15.86
C TRP A 157 7.99 -5.07 17.26
N LEU A 158 8.66 -5.71 18.20
CA LEU A 158 8.27 -5.87 19.60
C LEU A 158 9.39 -5.30 20.46
N ASP A 159 9.05 -4.65 21.56
CA ASP A 159 10.04 -4.23 22.54
C ASP A 159 10.60 -5.46 23.26
N SER A 160 11.91 -5.67 23.13
CA SER A 160 12.63 -6.76 23.78
C SER A 160 13.04 -6.44 25.22
N LYS A 161 12.73 -5.23 25.72
CA LYS A 161 13.06 -4.85 27.09
C LYS A 161 12.17 -5.56 28.11
N ASP A 162 12.85 -6.21 29.04
CA ASP A 162 12.49 -6.22 30.46
C ASP A 162 13.37 -5.19 31.18
#